data_AF-A0A2V7XQJ8-F1
#
_entry.id   AF-A0A2V7XQJ8-F1
#
_cell.length_a   1.000
_cell.length_b   1.000
_cell.length_c   1.000
_cell.angle_alpha   90.00
_cell.angle_beta   90.00
_cell.angle_gamma   90.00
#
_symmetry.space_group_name_H-M   'P 1'
#
loop_
_entity.id
_entity.type
_entity.pdbx_description
1 polymer ?
#
loop_
_entity_poly.entity_id
_entity_poly.type
_entity_poly.pdbx_seq_one_letter_code
_entity_poly.pdbx_strand_id
1 'polypeptide(L)'
;MLPFALFRSEDFGVTWKSLRHPAESDNRPPQILIDPHDESVVYLISFNRGVLRSADGGLSWKSLNSGLVDTDVNTGVIDPADQFLRVGTHSAGAWQMPLAPRGRAVRTR
;
A
#
# COMPACT_ATOMS: atom_id res chain seq x y z
N MET A 1 -10.26 21.69 0.27
CA MET A 1 -9.84 20.64 -0.69
C MET A 1 -10.73 19.44 -0.41
N LEU A 2 -11.38 18.86 -1.41
CA LEU A 2 -12.18 17.65 -1.20
C LEU A 2 -11.23 16.45 -1.05
N PRO A 3 -11.53 15.50 -0.15
CA PRO A 3 -10.73 14.29 -0.02
C PRO A 3 -10.78 13.47 -1.32
N PHE A 4 -9.66 12.83 -1.67
CA PHE A 4 -9.69 11.82 -2.72
C PHE A 4 -10.57 10.65 -2.27
N ALA A 5 -11.32 10.08 -3.21
CA ALA A 5 -12.13 8.91 -2.97
C ALA A 5 -11.38 7.65 -3.38
N LEU A 6 -11.52 6.58 -2.59
CA LEU A 6 -10.99 5.26 -2.90
C LEU A 6 -12.15 4.37 -3.34
N PHE A 7 -11.97 3.66 -4.45
CA PHE A 7 -12.97 2.73 -4.97
C PHE A 7 -12.31 1.39 -5.28
N ARG A 8 -13.07 0.32 -5.13
CA ARG A 8 -12.68 -1.04 -5.53
C ARG A 8 -13.78 -1.68 -6.37
N SER A 9 -13.37 -2.41 -7.39
CA SER A 9 -14.22 -3.32 -8.15
C SER A 9 -13.80 -4.77 -7.88
N GLU A 10 -14.77 -5.67 -7.95
CA GLU A 10 -14.57 -7.13 -7.85
C GLU A 10 -15.08 -7.83 -9.12
N ASP A 11 -15.48 -7.07 -10.13
CA ASP A 11 -16.17 -7.52 -11.35
C ASP A 11 -15.58 -6.89 -12.61
N PHE A 12 -14.25 -6.78 -12.65
CA PHE A 12 -13.48 -6.25 -13.80
C PHE A 12 -13.86 -4.81 -14.20
N GLY A 13 -14.29 -4.01 -13.22
CA GLY A 13 -14.61 -2.60 -13.40
C GLY A 13 -16.06 -2.33 -13.81
N VAL A 14 -16.94 -3.33 -13.82
CA VAL A 14 -18.37 -3.16 -14.13
C VAL A 14 -19.07 -2.38 -13.02
N THR A 15 -18.79 -2.69 -11.74
CA THR A 15 -19.28 -1.95 -10.58
C THR A 15 -18.15 -1.57 -9.63
N TRP A 16 -18.36 -0.47 -8.90
CA TRP A 16 -17.38 0.11 -7.99
C TRP A 16 -18.01 0.39 -6.63
N LYS A 17 -17.37 -0.10 -5.57
CA LYS A 17 -17.74 0.17 -4.18
C LYS A 17 -16.82 1.26 -3.63
N SER A 18 -17.41 2.28 -3.02
CA SER A 18 -16.64 3.30 -2.29
C SER A 18 -16.05 2.69 -1.02
N LEU A 19 -14.76 2.93 -0.80
CA LEU A 19 -14.04 2.56 0.41
C LEU A 19 -13.71 3.83 1.20
N ARG A 20 -13.60 3.70 2.52
CA ARG A 20 -13.16 4.81 3.36
C ARG A 20 -11.71 5.16 3.01
N HIS A 21 -11.47 6.36 2.51
CA HIS A 21 -10.11 6.84 2.29
C HIS A 21 -9.41 6.98 3.66
N PRO A 22 -8.22 6.40 3.88
CA PRO A 22 -7.54 6.46 5.18
C PRO A 22 -7.03 7.88 5.53
N ALA A 23 -7.13 8.81 4.60
CA ALA A 23 -6.56 10.14 4.71
C ALA A 23 -7.40 11.23 4.03
N GLU A 24 -8.37 11.78 4.75
CA GLU A 24 -9.27 12.81 4.20
C GLU A 24 -8.57 14.16 3.91
N SER A 25 -7.29 14.30 4.29
CA SER A 25 -6.51 15.52 4.14
C SER A 25 -5.31 15.38 3.20
N ASP A 26 -5.20 14.27 2.45
CA ASP A 26 -4.10 14.11 1.49
C ASP A 26 -4.23 15.17 0.39
N ASN A 27 -3.11 15.81 0.05
CA ASN A 27 -3.07 16.85 -0.98
C ASN A 27 -2.71 16.31 -2.37
N ARG A 28 -2.42 15.01 -2.48
CA ARG A 28 -2.15 14.29 -3.72
C ARG A 28 -2.81 12.90 -3.67
N PRO A 29 -3.30 12.38 -4.80
CA PRO A 29 -3.80 11.02 -4.85
C PRO A 29 -2.63 10.05 -4.61
N PRO A 30 -2.80 9.03 -3.74
CA PRO A 30 -1.75 8.05 -3.51
C PRO A 30 -1.56 7.14 -4.73
N GLN A 31 -0.36 6.57 -4.88
CA GLN A 31 -0.18 5.39 -5.74
C GLN A 31 -0.73 4.16 -5.00
N ILE A 32 -1.51 3.35 -5.71
CA ILE A 32 -2.06 2.09 -5.19
C ILE A 32 -1.19 0.93 -5.72
N LEU A 33 -0.74 0.06 -4.83
CA LEU A 33 -0.05 -1.18 -5.17
C LEU A 33 -0.80 -2.35 -4.55
N ILE A 34 -0.88 -3.47 -5.28
CA ILE A 34 -1.54 -4.71 -4.83
C ILE A 34 -0.46 -5.76 -4.68
N ASP A 35 -0.47 -6.53 -3.59
CA ASP A 35 0.44 -7.67 -3.45
C ASP A 35 0.15 -8.69 -4.56
N PRO A 36 1.15 -9.06 -5.38
CA PRO A 36 0.95 -9.97 -6.50
C PRO A 36 0.59 -11.41 -6.09
N HIS A 37 0.67 -11.76 -4.80
CA HIS A 37 0.35 -13.08 -4.28
C HIS A 37 -0.91 -13.11 -3.40
N ASP A 38 -1.42 -11.95 -2.98
CA ASP A 38 -2.60 -11.83 -2.15
C ASP A 38 -3.32 -10.50 -2.42
N GLU A 39 -4.37 -10.53 -3.24
CA GLU A 39 -5.12 -9.33 -3.63
C GLU A 39 -5.83 -8.61 -2.47
N SER A 40 -5.95 -9.26 -1.30
CA SER A 40 -6.47 -8.62 -0.09
C SER A 40 -5.44 -7.67 0.55
N VAL A 41 -4.16 -7.80 0.20
CA VAL A 41 -3.08 -6.96 0.69
C VAL A 41 -2.84 -5.83 -0.31
N VAL A 42 -3.12 -4.60 0.13
CA VAL A 42 -3.03 -3.39 -0.69
C VAL A 42 -2.19 -2.34 0.03
N TYR A 43 -1.41 -1.57 -0.72
CA TYR A 43 -0.59 -0.49 -0.21
C TYR A 43 -0.99 0.83 -0.85
N LEU A 44 -1.01 1.89 -0.04
CA LEU A 44 -1.04 3.27 -0.52
C LEU A 44 0.32 3.89 -0.27
N ILE A 45 0.89 4.43 -1.34
CA ILE A 45 2.09 5.27 -1.28
C ILE A 45 1.62 6.72 -1.28
N SER A 46 1.81 7.42 -0.17
CA SER A 46 1.21 8.72 0.08
C SER A 46 2.26 9.76 0.45
N PHE A 47 2.07 10.96 -0.10
CA PHE A 47 2.83 12.15 0.25
C PHE A 47 2.35 12.66 1.63
N ASN A 48 3.28 12.93 2.57
CA ASN A 48 3.05 13.25 3.99
C ASN A 48 2.57 12.08 4.89
N ARG A 49 2.36 10.86 4.37
CA ARG A 49 1.92 9.71 5.20
C ARG A 49 2.74 8.46 5.03
N GLY A 50 3.71 8.47 4.13
CA GLY A 50 4.57 7.33 3.86
C GLY A 50 3.79 6.20 3.20
N VAL A 51 3.89 5.01 3.79
CA VAL A 51 3.25 3.80 3.31
C VAL A 51 2.13 3.40 4.26
N LEU A 52 0.93 3.21 3.72
CA LEU A 52 -0.19 2.58 4.41
C LEU A 52 -0.40 1.19 3.82
N ARG A 53 -0.67 0.21 4.67
CA ARG A 53 -0.97 -1.18 4.29
C ARG A 53 -2.37 -1.57 4.79
N SER A 54 -3.16 -2.13 3.89
CA SER A 54 -4.36 -2.91 4.21
C SER A 54 -4.07 -4.39 4.03
N ALA A 55 -4.73 -5.23 4.82
CA ALA A 55 -4.71 -6.70 4.70
C ALA A 55 -6.13 -7.28 4.54
N ASP A 56 -7.09 -6.42 4.21
CA ASP A 56 -8.51 -6.73 4.11
C ASP A 56 -9.15 -6.03 2.90
N GLY A 57 -8.37 -5.80 1.84
CA GLY A 57 -8.84 -5.27 0.57
C GLY A 57 -9.24 -3.79 0.61
N GLY A 58 -8.64 -3.02 1.54
CA GLY A 58 -8.82 -1.58 1.69
C GLY A 58 -9.87 -1.17 2.73
N LEU A 59 -10.39 -2.10 3.53
CA LEU A 59 -11.37 -1.80 4.58
C LEU A 59 -10.73 -1.17 5.83
N SER A 60 -9.53 -1.60 6.19
CA SER A 60 -8.72 -1.02 7.26
C SER A 60 -7.26 -0.82 6.84
N TRP A 61 -6.60 0.15 7.47
CA TRP A 61 -5.26 0.59 7.08
C TRP A 61 -4.35 0.74 8.31
N LYS A 62 -3.10 0.32 8.18
CA LYS A 62 -2.03 0.49 9.17
C LYS A 62 -0.82 1.15 8.51
N SER A 63 -0.13 2.01 9.24
CA SER A 63 1.13 2.59 8.77
C SER A 63 2.24 1.53 8.73
N LEU A 64 3.04 1.55 7.67
CA LEU A 64 4.25 0.75 7.49
C LEU A 64 5.50 1.65 7.47
N ASN A 65 5.51 2.70 8.29
CA ASN A 65 6.58 3.72 8.29
C ASN A 65 7.72 3.41 9.27
N SER A 66 7.78 2.20 9.84
CA SER A 66 8.84 1.87 10.80
C SER A 66 10.22 1.99 10.15
N GLY A 67 11.08 2.86 10.68
CA GLY A 67 12.41 3.15 10.14
C GLY A 67 12.43 4.12 8.96
N LEU A 68 11.28 4.53 8.42
CA LEU A 68 11.22 5.55 7.37
C LEU A 68 11.42 6.94 7.97
N VAL A 69 12.48 7.62 7.55
CA VAL A 69 12.84 8.95 8.08
C VAL A 69 12.15 10.12 7.37
N ASP A 70 11.56 9.86 6.20
CA ASP A 70 10.83 10.84 5.40
C ASP A 70 9.52 10.22 4.90
N THR A 71 8.39 10.76 5.36
CA THR A 71 7.03 10.29 4.98
C THR A 71 6.52 10.91 3.68
N ASP A 72 7.31 11.77 3.03
CA ASP A 72 6.99 12.30 1.71
C ASP A 72 7.39 11.30 0.63
N VAL A 73 6.65 10.20 0.57
CA VAL A 73 6.90 9.14 -0.38
C VAL A 73 6.19 9.43 -1.70
N ASN A 74 6.97 9.50 -2.78
CA ASN A 74 6.49 9.88 -4.11
C ASN A 74 6.12 8.66 -4.97
N THR A 75 6.74 7.51 -4.74
CA THR A 75 6.53 6.31 -5.54
C THR A 75 6.95 5.05 -4.79
N GLY A 76 6.36 3.92 -5.15
CA GLY A 76 6.77 2.61 -4.69
C GLY A 76 6.60 1.53 -5.75
N VAL A 77 7.35 0.45 -5.58
CA VAL A 77 7.28 -0.78 -6.37
C VAL A 77 7.39 -2.00 -5.47
N ILE A 78 6.58 -3.02 -5.75
CA ILE A 78 6.70 -4.32 -5.08
C ILE A 78 7.61 -5.20 -5.94
N ASP A 79 8.63 -5.76 -5.32
CA ASP A 79 9.43 -6.83 -5.91
C ASP A 79 8.72 -8.18 -5.64
N PRO A 80 8.12 -8.83 -6.66
CA PRO A 80 7.36 -10.06 -6.46
C PRO A 80 8.25 -11.25 -6.07
N ALA A 81 9.53 -11.25 -6.45
CA ALA A 81 10.43 -12.37 -6.16
C ALA A 81 10.84 -12.37 -4.68
N ASP A 82 11.19 -11.20 -4.16
CA ASP A 82 11.88 -11.09 -2.87
C ASP A 82 10.99 -10.54 -1.74
N GLN A 83 9.70 -10.26 -1.99
CA GLN A 83 8.75 -9.74 -1.00
C GLN A 83 9.22 -8.44 -0.33
N PHE A 84 9.81 -7.53 -1.10
CA PHE A 84 10.14 -6.19 -0.64
C PHE A 84 9.25 -5.15 -1.31
N LEU A 85 8.79 -4.19 -0.52
CA LEU A 85 8.32 -2.92 -1.04
C LEU A 85 9.50 -1.95 -1.06
N ARG A 86 9.82 -1.42 -2.23
CA ARG A 86 10.81 -0.35 -2.40
C ARG A 86 10.08 0.97 -2.62
N VAL A 87 10.50 2.03 -1.94
CA VAL A 87 9.87 3.34 -2.02
C VAL A 87 10.89 4.45 -2.23
N GLY A 88 10.51 5.46 -3.01
CA GLY A 88 11.28 6.69 -3.20
C GLY A 88 10.69 7.83 -2.39
N THR A 89 11.50 8.45 -1.55
CA THR A 89 11.14 9.62 -0.73
C THR A 89 11.56 10.92 -1.41
N HIS A 90 11.04 12.06 -0.94
CA HIS A 90 11.37 13.37 -1.47
C HIS A 90 12.80 13.79 -1.12
N SER A 91 13.24 13.56 0.13
CA SER A 91 14.51 14.10 0.64
C SER A 91 15.47 13.05 1.19
N ALA A 92 15.03 11.80 1.41
CA ALA A 92 15.82 10.75 2.06
C ALA A 92 16.19 9.59 1.14
N GLY A 93 16.13 9.76 -0.18
CA GLY A 93 16.48 8.73 -1.17
C GLY A 93 15.49 7.56 -1.22
N ALA A 94 16.01 6.36 -1.52
CA ALA A 94 15.21 5.15 -1.67
C ALA A 94 15.33 4.22 -0.46
N TRP A 95 14.21 3.60 -0.08
CA TRP A 95 14.10 2.72 1.09
C TRP A 95 13.50 1.38 0.67
N GLN A 96 13.88 0.31 1.37
CA GLN A 96 13.25 -0.99 1.23
C GLN A 96 12.61 -1.42 2.56
N MET A 97 11.44 -2.05 2.45
CA MET A 97 10.66 -2.54 3.58
C MET A 97 10.33 -4.00 3.31
N PRO A 98 10.65 -4.93 4.24
CA PRO A 98 10.22 -6.31 4.10
C PRO A 98 8.70 -6.37 4.21
N LEU A 99 8.06 -7.07 3.29
CA LEU A 99 6.65 -7.44 3.42
C LEU A 99 6.54 -8.59 4.43
N ALA A 100 5.37 -8.72 5.07
CA ALA A 100 5.17 -9.72 6.11
C ALA A 100 5.55 -11.13 5.60
N PRO A 101 6.28 -11.95 6.40
CA PRO A 101 6.68 -13.28 5.97
C PRO A 101 5.46 -14.12 5.61
N ARG A 102 5.57 -14.92 4.54
CA ARG A 102 4.57 -15.94 4.23
C ARG A 102 4.36 -16.82 5.46
N GLY A 103 3.10 -17.11 5.79
CA GLY A 103 2.80 -18.31 6.56
C GLY A 103 3.38 -19.48 5.76
N ARG A 104 4.46 -20.10 6.27
CA ARG A 104 5.13 -21.19 5.55
C ARG A 104 4.10 -22.29 5.33
N ALA A 105 3.74 -22.57 4.07
CA ALA A 105 2.93 -23.73 3.75
C ALA A 105 3.63 -24.94 4.34
N VAL A 106 3.02 -25.56 5.36
CA VAL A 106 3.51 -26.81 5.92
C VAL A 106 3.41 -27.83 4.81
N ARG A 107 4.56 -28.16 4.18
CA ARG A 107 4.64 -29.33 3.31
C ARG A 107 4.60 -30.55 4.23
N THR A 108 3.41 -31.11 4.42
CA THR A 108 3.27 -32.47 4.93
C THR A 108 3.94 -33.41 3.93
N ARG A 109 4.88 -34.21 4.43
CA ARG A 109 5.43 -35.37 3.72
C ARG A 109 4.46 -36.53 3.83
#